data_AF-K3VEB1-F1
#
_entry.id   AF-K3VEB1-F1
#
_cell.length_a   1.000
_cell.length_b   1.000
_cell.length_c   1.000
_cell.angle_alpha   90.00
_cell.angle_beta   90.00
_cell.angle_gamma   90.00
#
_symmetry.space_group_name_H-M   'P 1'
#
loop_
_entity.id
_entity.type
_entity.pdbx_description
1 polymer ?
#
loop_
_entity_poly.entity_id
_entity_poly.type
_entity_poly.pdbx_seq_one_letter_code
_entity_poly.pdbx_strand_id
1 'polypeptide(L)'
;MPPPKIDKSFSFTLLPKLSPDDNAWDFDVPNLPSASLLKDAGYIKAISIRTDLKDCKHSMVLTLQANSPNRATAQHSPDILLLFLLESIKSLIVGPASKEQLPAPDLQPRTRQEVSDYSIRCLRAGITVNGVHYNFYGHINSQLKSRSCFLLAATKEEISLQIESLEDFTKMKTVGKKAKCIGLLFSSAKTAMTTNPDRCEDIPDVETVDYIFTMGVA
;
A
#
# COMPACT_ATOMS: atom_id res chain seq x y z
N MET A 1 -20.13 19.31 -17.52
CA MET A 1 -18.76 19.61 -17.99
C MET A 1 -18.05 18.28 -18.17
N PRO A 2 -17.44 17.98 -19.33
CA PRO A 2 -16.73 16.71 -19.52
C PRO A 2 -15.55 16.65 -18.54
N PRO A 3 -15.23 15.46 -17.98
CA PRO A 3 -14.12 15.33 -17.06
C PRO A 3 -12.81 15.75 -17.74
N PRO A 4 -11.90 16.41 -17.01
CA PRO A 4 -10.62 16.82 -17.57
C PRO A 4 -9.83 15.62 -18.10
N LYS A 5 -9.22 15.78 -19.28
CA LYS A 5 -8.40 14.73 -19.91
C LYS A 5 -7.06 14.65 -19.18
N ILE A 6 -6.97 13.72 -18.23
CA ILE A 6 -5.67 13.27 -17.71
C ILE A 6 -5.03 12.35 -18.74
N ASP A 7 -3.73 12.56 -19.00
CA ASP A 7 -2.94 11.61 -19.75
C ASP A 7 -2.83 10.29 -18.95
N LYS A 8 -3.61 9.30 -19.36
CA LYS A 8 -3.63 7.97 -18.75
C LYS A 8 -2.28 7.24 -18.90
N SER A 9 -1.36 7.78 -19.71
CA SER A 9 -0.02 7.24 -19.93
C SER A 9 1.06 7.89 -19.06
N PHE A 10 0.70 8.79 -18.13
CA PHE A 10 1.67 9.42 -17.23
C PHE A 10 2.50 8.37 -16.49
N SER A 11 3.81 8.43 -16.69
CA SER A 11 4.80 7.57 -16.06
C SER A 11 6.08 8.37 -15.85
N PHE A 12 6.61 8.36 -14.63
CA PHE A 12 7.83 9.07 -14.25
C PHE A 12 8.73 8.16 -13.41
N THR A 13 10.02 8.08 -13.75
CA THR A 13 10.98 7.29 -12.98
C THR A 13 11.48 8.12 -11.81
N LEU A 14 11.08 7.75 -10.59
CA LEU A 14 11.50 8.39 -9.35
C LEU A 14 12.96 8.02 -9.01
N LEU A 15 13.28 6.72 -9.08
CA LEU A 15 14.62 6.20 -8.88
C LEU A 15 14.96 5.24 -10.03
N PRO A 16 16.02 5.50 -10.81
CA PRO A 16 16.44 4.59 -11.88
C PRO A 16 17.08 3.29 -11.34
N LYS A 17 17.66 3.36 -10.14
CA LYS A 17 18.29 2.26 -9.41
C LYS A 17 18.03 2.44 -7.92
N LEU A 18 17.56 1.40 -7.23
CA LEU A 18 17.42 1.39 -5.77
C LEU A 18 18.78 1.15 -5.10
N SER A 19 19.01 1.74 -3.93
CA SER A 19 20.18 1.45 -3.09
C SER A 19 19.77 0.90 -1.72
N PRO A 20 20.46 -0.10 -1.15
CA PRO A 20 20.30 -0.53 0.23
C PRO A 20 20.44 0.63 1.22
N ASP A 21 21.19 1.68 0.87
CA ASP A 21 21.42 2.82 1.75
C ASP A 21 20.31 3.89 1.67
N ASP A 22 19.32 3.74 0.78
CA ASP A 22 18.20 4.68 0.67
C ASP A 22 17.45 4.78 2.02
N ASN A 23 17.40 5.97 2.61
CA ASN A 23 16.77 6.20 3.91
C ASN A 23 15.72 7.32 3.89
N ALA A 24 15.60 8.05 2.78
CA ALA A 24 14.61 9.09 2.56
C ALA A 24 14.06 8.98 1.12
N TRP A 25 12.75 9.18 0.97
CA TRP A 25 12.05 9.11 -0.31
C TRP A 25 11.34 10.43 -0.56
N ASP A 26 12.11 11.44 -0.96
CA ASP A 26 11.60 12.77 -1.30
C ASP A 26 11.84 13.05 -2.78
N PHE A 27 10.76 13.32 -3.51
CA PHE A 27 10.77 13.41 -4.96
C PHE A 27 10.09 14.69 -5.45
N ASP A 28 10.78 15.40 -6.33
CA ASP A 28 10.19 16.44 -7.16
C ASP A 28 9.89 15.87 -8.54
N VAL A 29 8.61 15.83 -8.88
CA VAL A 29 8.08 15.22 -10.10
C VAL A 29 7.53 16.33 -11.00
N PRO A 30 8.25 16.68 -12.07
CA PRO A 30 7.80 17.69 -13.01
C PRO A 30 6.56 17.19 -13.76
N ASN A 31 5.66 18.12 -14.10
CA ASN A 31 4.45 17.86 -14.87
C ASN A 31 3.48 16.85 -14.23
N LEU A 32 3.59 16.60 -12.92
CA LEU A 32 2.60 15.81 -12.20
C LEU A 32 1.25 16.56 -12.20
N PRO A 33 0.13 15.92 -12.58
CA PRO A 33 -1.19 16.52 -12.47
C PRO A 33 -1.48 17.08 -11.07
N SER A 34 -2.10 18.26 -11.03
CA SER A 34 -2.46 18.90 -9.76
C SER A 34 -3.48 18.08 -8.97
N ALA A 35 -3.52 18.30 -7.65
CA ALA A 35 -4.44 17.62 -6.74
C ALA A 35 -5.91 17.76 -7.19
N SER A 36 -6.34 18.97 -7.56
CA SER A 36 -7.70 19.21 -8.06
C SER A 36 -8.02 18.41 -9.32
N LEU A 37 -7.06 18.33 -10.26
CA LEU A 37 -7.24 17.59 -11.49
C LEU A 37 -7.38 16.08 -11.24
N LEU A 38 -6.53 15.53 -10.36
CA LEU A 38 -6.59 14.12 -9.95
C LEU A 38 -7.91 13.78 -9.28
N LYS A 39 -8.38 14.66 -8.39
CA LYS A 39 -9.67 14.53 -7.71
C LYS A 39 -10.83 14.49 -8.70
N ASP A 40 -10.91 15.47 -9.60
CA ASP A 40 -12.00 15.60 -10.58
C ASP A 40 -12.04 14.43 -11.57
N ALA A 41 -10.87 13.89 -11.91
CA ALA A 41 -10.76 12.75 -12.82
C ALA A 41 -10.87 11.39 -12.11
N GLY A 42 -10.85 11.34 -10.78
CA GLY A 42 -10.90 10.10 -10.00
C GLY A 42 -9.63 9.26 -10.09
N TYR A 43 -8.46 9.89 -10.17
CA TYR A 43 -7.15 9.21 -10.22
C TYR A 43 -6.38 9.37 -8.90
N ILE A 44 -5.62 8.34 -8.54
CA ILE A 44 -4.66 8.35 -7.43
C ILE A 44 -3.23 8.20 -7.97
N LYS A 45 -2.27 8.65 -7.18
CA LYS A 45 -0.85 8.43 -7.43
C LYS A 45 -0.51 6.97 -7.09
N ALA A 46 0.26 6.30 -7.95
CA ALA A 46 0.70 4.93 -7.71
C ALA A 46 2.22 4.81 -7.92
N ILE A 47 2.95 4.41 -6.89
CA ILE A 47 4.38 4.14 -6.95
C ILE A 47 4.58 2.63 -7.02
N SER A 48 5.31 2.17 -8.04
CA SER A 48 5.67 0.76 -8.22
C SER A 48 7.18 0.61 -8.27
N ILE A 49 7.68 -0.49 -7.69
CA ILE A 49 9.09 -0.86 -7.86
C ILE A 49 9.18 -1.96 -8.91
N ARG A 50 9.82 -1.67 -10.05
CA ARG A 50 9.95 -2.58 -11.20
C ARG A 50 11.32 -3.25 -11.19
N THR A 51 11.35 -4.56 -11.39
CA THR A 51 12.58 -5.31 -11.63
C THR A 51 12.81 -5.51 -13.13
N ASP A 52 13.94 -5.03 -13.62
CA ASP A 52 14.47 -5.40 -14.93
C ASP A 52 15.48 -6.54 -14.75
N LEU A 53 15.16 -7.71 -15.28
CA LEU A 53 16.00 -8.91 -15.19
C LEU A 53 17.13 -8.92 -16.23
N LYS A 54 17.03 -8.13 -17.31
CA LYS A 54 18.10 -8.04 -18.31
C LYS A 54 19.24 -7.20 -17.77
N ASP A 55 18.89 -6.07 -17.18
CA ASP A 55 19.84 -5.11 -16.60
C ASP A 55 20.11 -5.36 -15.12
N CYS A 56 19.51 -6.39 -14.52
CA CYS A 56 19.60 -6.75 -13.11
C CYS A 56 19.43 -5.53 -12.16
N LYS A 57 18.35 -4.76 -12.36
CA LYS A 57 18.11 -3.53 -11.61
C LYS A 57 16.68 -3.39 -11.12
N HIS A 58 16.52 -2.77 -9.96
CA HIS A 58 15.25 -2.28 -9.47
C HIS A 58 15.12 -0.78 -9.77
N SER A 59 13.97 -0.36 -10.28
CA SER A 59 13.63 1.04 -10.47
C SER A 59 12.32 1.38 -9.76
N MET A 60 12.17 2.60 -9.28
CA MET A 60 10.93 3.11 -8.71
C MET A 60 10.25 4.04 -9.71
N VAL A 61 8.99 3.77 -10.01
CA VAL A 61 8.22 4.49 -11.04
C VAL A 61 6.89 4.95 -10.48
N LEU A 62 6.59 6.23 -10.67
CA LEU A 62 5.31 6.85 -10.39
C LEU A 62 4.42 6.78 -11.64
N THR A 63 3.19 6.34 -11.46
CA THR A 63 2.14 6.29 -12.48
C THR A 63 0.82 6.82 -11.89
N LEU A 64 -0.18 7.07 -12.74
CA LEU A 64 -1.53 7.41 -12.30
C LEU A 64 -2.46 6.20 -12.50
N GLN A 65 -3.27 5.91 -11.49
CA GLN A 65 -4.22 4.80 -11.53
C GLN A 65 -5.62 5.29 -11.18
N ALA A 66 -6.65 4.72 -11.82
CA ALA A 66 -8.04 5.02 -11.45
C ALA A 66 -8.30 4.58 -10.01
N ASN A 67 -8.97 5.44 -9.24
CA ASN A 67 -9.31 5.14 -7.85
C ASN A 67 -10.34 4.01 -7.78
N SER A 68 -10.05 2.99 -6.98
CA SER A 68 -10.99 1.92 -6.63
C SER A 68 -11.23 1.98 -5.11
N PRO A 69 -12.20 2.78 -4.64
CA PRO A 69 -12.40 2.99 -3.22
C PRO A 69 -12.83 1.70 -2.50
N ASN A 70 -12.37 1.54 -1.26
CA ASN A 70 -12.76 0.49 -0.32
C ASN A 70 -13.25 1.11 0.99
N ARG A 71 -13.61 0.31 2.00
CA ARG A 71 -14.15 0.84 3.27
C ARG A 71 -13.22 1.85 3.94
N ALA A 72 -11.90 1.63 3.88
CA ALA A 72 -10.91 2.54 4.44
C ALA A 72 -10.66 3.78 3.57
N THR A 73 -10.74 3.68 2.24
CA THR A 73 -10.39 4.78 1.33
C THR A 73 -11.59 5.56 0.78
N ALA A 74 -12.81 5.07 0.94
CA ALA A 74 -14.02 5.68 0.38
C ALA A 74 -14.34 7.07 0.95
N GLN A 75 -13.91 7.36 2.18
CA GLN A 75 -14.12 8.66 2.82
C GLN A 75 -13.06 9.69 2.43
N HIS A 76 -11.98 9.26 1.78
CA HIS A 76 -10.84 10.11 1.44
C HIS A 76 -10.94 10.62 0.01
N SER A 77 -10.43 11.83 -0.19
CA SER A 77 -10.27 12.39 -1.53
C SER A 77 -9.13 11.66 -2.28
N PRO A 78 -9.25 11.36 -3.59
CA PRO A 78 -8.22 10.63 -4.33
C PRO A 78 -6.83 11.29 -4.32
N ASP A 79 -6.77 12.62 -4.22
CA ASP A 79 -5.54 13.40 -4.29
C ASP A 79 -4.63 13.24 -3.06
N ILE A 80 -5.20 12.88 -1.91
CA ILE A 80 -4.47 12.61 -0.66
C ILE A 80 -4.09 11.13 -0.49
N LEU A 81 -4.49 10.27 -1.43
CA LEU A 81 -4.16 8.85 -1.44
C LEU A 81 -2.97 8.57 -2.36
N LEU A 82 -2.11 7.67 -1.91
CA LEU A 82 -1.02 7.11 -2.71
C LEU A 82 -1.01 5.60 -2.58
N LEU A 83 -0.92 4.90 -3.70
CA LEU A 83 -0.83 3.45 -3.75
C LEU A 83 0.63 3.03 -3.95
N PHE A 84 1.16 2.19 -3.07
CA PHE A 84 2.50 1.64 -3.18
C PHE A 84 2.41 0.16 -3.55
N LEU A 85 2.96 -0.20 -4.71
CA LEU A 85 2.86 -1.51 -5.35
C LEU A 85 4.20 -2.23 -5.27
N LEU A 86 4.27 -3.28 -4.43
CA LEU A 86 5.47 -4.11 -4.27
C LEU A 86 5.38 -5.44 -5.04
N GLU A 87 4.30 -5.70 -5.79
CA GLU A 87 4.07 -6.93 -6.56
C GLU A 87 5.18 -7.25 -7.56
N SER A 88 5.81 -6.20 -8.09
CA SER A 88 6.77 -6.29 -9.20
C SER A 88 8.21 -6.48 -8.75
N ILE A 89 8.50 -6.54 -7.44
CA ILE A 89 9.87 -6.72 -6.94
C ILE A 89 10.21 -8.21 -6.88
N LYS A 90 11.00 -8.65 -7.86
CA LYS A 90 11.59 -9.99 -7.91
C LYS A 90 13.00 -9.95 -7.35
N SER A 91 13.39 -10.99 -6.61
CA SER A 91 14.78 -11.16 -6.17
C SER A 91 15.72 -11.30 -7.36
N LEU A 92 16.86 -10.61 -7.32
CA LEU A 92 17.91 -10.62 -8.35
C LEU A 92 18.95 -11.72 -8.09
N ILE A 93 18.54 -12.88 -7.58
CA ILE A 93 19.49 -13.97 -7.27
C ILE A 93 20.08 -14.49 -8.59
N VAL A 94 21.36 -14.23 -8.79
CA VAL A 94 22.14 -14.78 -9.89
C VAL A 94 22.52 -16.22 -9.53
N GLY A 95 22.30 -17.17 -10.46
CA GLY A 95 22.53 -18.60 -10.23
C GLY A 95 24.00 -18.95 -9.88
N PRO A 96 24.25 -20.19 -9.44
CA PRO A 96 25.58 -20.62 -8.97
C PRO A 96 26.69 -20.60 -10.03
N ALA A 97 26.36 -20.39 -11.31
CA ALA A 97 27.31 -20.27 -12.42
C ALA A 97 28.02 -18.90 -12.50
N SER A 98 27.70 -17.95 -11.62
CA SER A 98 28.29 -16.60 -11.63
C SER A 98 29.25 -16.36 -10.46
N LYS A 99 29.92 -17.43 -10.00
CA LYS A 99 30.92 -17.38 -8.91
C LYS A 99 32.29 -16.85 -9.34
N GLU A 100 32.51 -16.51 -10.60
CA GLU A 100 33.74 -15.88 -11.07
C GLU A 100 33.45 -14.55 -11.75
N GLN A 101 33.30 -13.49 -10.97
CA GLN A 101 33.77 -12.15 -11.34
C GLN A 101 33.69 -11.20 -10.13
N LEU A 102 34.87 -10.95 -9.56
CA LEU A 102 35.36 -9.76 -8.86
C LEU A 102 34.57 -9.21 -7.64
N PRO A 103 35.27 -8.78 -6.56
CA PRO A 103 34.65 -7.99 -5.50
C PRO A 103 34.41 -6.56 -6.00
N ALA A 104 33.18 -6.20 -6.35
CA ALA A 104 32.75 -4.82 -6.56
C ALA A 104 31.21 -4.67 -6.36
N PRO A 105 30.75 -3.49 -5.91
CA PRO A 105 29.58 -3.35 -5.05
C PRO A 105 28.31 -3.17 -5.88
N ASP A 106 27.51 -4.22 -6.04
CA ASP A 106 26.14 -4.03 -6.54
C ASP A 106 25.21 -3.79 -5.35
N LEU A 107 25.20 -2.53 -4.93
CA LEU A 107 24.36 -1.93 -3.89
C LEU A 107 22.89 -1.95 -4.31
N GLN A 108 22.27 -3.12 -4.47
CA GLN A 108 20.81 -3.25 -4.66
C GLN A 108 20.27 -4.36 -3.77
N PRO A 109 19.01 -4.26 -3.31
CA PRO A 109 18.33 -5.38 -2.69
C PRO A 109 18.26 -6.57 -3.67
N ARG A 110 18.89 -7.70 -3.36
CA ARG A 110 18.92 -8.90 -4.23
C ARG A 110 18.11 -10.04 -3.65
N THR A 111 18.17 -10.23 -2.35
CA THR A 111 17.44 -11.30 -1.65
C THR A 111 16.00 -10.89 -1.35
N ARG A 112 15.14 -11.88 -1.09
CA ARG A 112 13.77 -11.61 -0.63
C ARG A 112 13.76 -10.81 0.68
N GLN A 113 14.73 -11.06 1.55
CA GLN A 113 14.88 -10.37 2.83
C GLN A 113 15.24 -8.90 2.62
N GLU A 114 16.27 -8.59 1.83
CA GLU A 114 16.69 -7.21 1.55
C GLU A 114 15.58 -6.39 0.88
N VAL A 115 14.83 -6.99 -0.05
CA VAL A 115 13.66 -6.36 -0.67
C VAL A 115 12.59 -6.04 0.36
N SER A 116 12.33 -6.96 1.29
CA SER A 116 11.38 -6.76 2.39
C SER A 116 11.86 -5.63 3.31
N ASP A 117 13.14 -5.63 3.68
CA ASP A 117 13.73 -4.63 4.57
C ASP A 117 13.74 -3.24 3.94
N TYR A 118 14.02 -3.14 2.63
CA TYR A 118 13.87 -1.90 1.87
C TYR A 118 12.42 -1.39 1.92
N SER A 119 11.47 -2.26 1.65
CA SER A 119 10.03 -1.92 1.65
C SER A 119 9.58 -1.44 3.03
N ILE A 120 10.01 -2.12 4.10
CA ILE A 120 9.69 -1.75 5.48
C ILE A 120 10.27 -0.38 5.83
N ARG A 121 11.51 -0.08 5.44
CA ARG A 121 12.11 1.24 5.67
C ARG A 121 11.35 2.33 4.94
N CYS A 122 11.03 2.10 3.66
CA CYS A 122 10.23 3.02 2.85
C CYS A 122 8.88 3.32 3.50
N LEU A 123 8.15 2.28 3.93
CA LEU A 123 6.86 2.44 4.59
C LEU A 123 6.94 3.11 5.97
N ARG A 124 8.02 2.89 6.73
CA ARG A 124 8.23 3.53 8.05
C ARG A 124 8.57 5.00 7.95
N ALA A 125 9.39 5.36 6.97
CA ALA A 125 9.81 6.73 6.70
C ALA A 125 8.70 7.55 6.02
N GLY A 126 7.88 6.90 5.20
CA GLY A 126 6.93 7.58 4.33
C GLY A 126 7.58 8.04 3.02
N ILE A 127 6.77 8.60 2.13
CA ILE A 127 7.20 9.10 0.83
C ILE A 127 6.71 10.53 0.65
N THR A 128 7.58 11.44 0.25
CA THR A 128 7.23 12.82 -0.12
C THR A 128 7.24 12.96 -1.64
N VAL A 129 6.18 13.52 -2.20
CA VAL A 129 6.07 13.84 -3.63
C VAL A 129 5.60 15.29 -3.76
N ASN A 130 6.41 16.13 -4.40
CA ASN A 130 6.15 17.56 -4.60
C ASN A 130 5.77 18.28 -3.29
N GLY A 131 6.50 17.98 -2.21
CA GLY A 131 6.28 18.55 -0.88
C GLY A 131 5.10 17.97 -0.09
N VAL A 132 4.31 17.05 -0.66
CA VAL A 132 3.24 16.35 0.07
C VAL A 132 3.79 15.03 0.63
N HIS A 133 3.77 14.88 1.95
CA HIS A 133 4.25 13.69 2.64
C HIS A 133 3.13 12.68 2.88
N TYR A 134 3.36 11.43 2.50
CA TYR A 134 2.41 10.32 2.64
C TYR A 134 2.94 9.29 3.64
N ASN A 135 2.15 9.00 4.67
CA ASN A 135 2.43 8.00 5.69
C ASN A 135 1.68 6.69 5.42
N PHE A 136 2.21 5.57 5.91
CA PHE A 136 1.54 4.27 5.80
C PHE A 136 0.14 4.30 6.42
N TYR A 137 -0.88 4.00 5.62
CA TYR A 137 -2.27 3.96 6.06
C TYR A 137 -2.76 2.53 6.29
N GLY A 138 -2.43 1.62 5.37
CA GLY A 138 -2.76 0.22 5.53
C GLY A 138 -2.48 -0.60 4.28
N HIS A 139 -2.85 -1.87 4.32
CA HIS A 139 -2.62 -2.83 3.25
C HIS A 139 -3.82 -3.74 3.06
N ILE A 140 -4.00 -4.26 1.85
CA ILE A 140 -5.09 -5.19 1.52
C ILE A 140 -4.73 -6.59 2.03
N ASN A 141 -5.66 -7.22 2.75
CA ASN A 141 -5.46 -8.57 3.32
C ASN A 141 -5.45 -9.72 2.31
N SER A 142 -5.84 -9.51 1.05
CA SER A 142 -6.02 -10.59 0.08
C SER A 142 -4.68 -11.23 -0.32
N GLN A 143 -4.28 -12.19 0.51
CA GLN A 143 -3.35 -13.30 0.32
C GLN A 143 -2.07 -13.00 -0.47
N LEU A 144 -1.00 -12.59 0.23
CA LEU A 144 0.43 -12.82 -0.05
C LEU A 144 1.01 -12.48 -1.46
N LYS A 145 0.19 -12.07 -2.43
CA LYS A 145 0.57 -11.85 -3.83
C LYS A 145 0.58 -10.38 -4.19
N SER A 146 -0.38 -9.59 -3.69
CA SER A 146 -0.56 -8.23 -4.18
C SER A 146 0.31 -7.16 -3.51
N ARG A 147 0.97 -7.49 -2.38
CA ARG A 147 1.90 -6.61 -1.61
C ARG A 147 1.69 -5.10 -1.84
N SER A 148 0.45 -4.64 -1.70
CA SER A 148 0.05 -3.28 -2.03
C SER A 148 -0.40 -2.58 -0.78
N CYS A 149 0.11 -1.37 -0.61
CA CYS A 149 -0.12 -0.55 0.57
C CYS A 149 -0.72 0.78 0.14
N PHE A 150 -1.72 1.24 0.88
CA PHE A 150 -2.17 2.62 0.79
C PHE A 150 -1.34 3.46 1.74
N LEU A 151 -0.93 4.62 1.25
CA LEU A 151 -0.38 5.71 2.03
C LEU A 151 -1.36 6.89 1.96
N LEU A 152 -1.39 7.69 3.01
CA LEU A 152 -2.29 8.82 3.18
C LEU A 152 -1.48 10.08 3.49
N ALA A 153 -1.83 11.19 2.85
CA ALA A 153 -1.28 12.51 3.15
C ALA A 153 -1.87 13.07 4.47
N ALA A 154 -1.47 12.45 5.58
CA ALA A 154 -1.90 12.77 6.94
C ALA A 154 -0.80 12.38 7.93
N THR A 155 -0.87 12.88 9.16
CA THR A 155 0.05 12.47 10.23
C THR A 155 -0.23 11.04 10.70
N LYS A 156 0.71 10.43 11.42
CA LYS A 156 0.55 9.07 11.96
C LYS A 156 -0.55 9.02 13.03
N GLU A 157 -0.70 10.11 13.78
CA GLU A 157 -1.72 10.30 14.81
C GLU A 157 -3.11 10.41 14.17
N GLU A 158 -3.25 11.22 13.12
CA GLU A 158 -4.49 11.33 12.35
C GLU A 158 -4.88 9.99 11.74
N ILE A 159 -3.93 9.29 11.10
CA ILE A 159 -4.16 7.94 10.56
C ILE A 159 -4.67 6.98 11.64
N SER A 160 -4.09 7.03 12.84
CA SER A 160 -4.49 6.15 13.94
C SER A 160 -5.93 6.43 14.38
N LEU A 161 -6.29 7.71 14.54
CA LEU A 161 -7.66 8.12 14.86
C LEU A 161 -8.65 7.73 13.75
N GLN A 162 -8.26 7.89 12.49
CA GLN A 162 -9.08 7.50 11.35
C GLN A 162 -9.35 6.00 11.32
N ILE A 163 -8.33 5.18 11.56
CA ILE A 163 -8.49 3.72 11.68
C ILE A 163 -9.47 3.39 12.81
N GLU A 164 -9.30 3.98 13.99
CA GLU A 164 -10.16 3.74 15.16
C GLU A 164 -11.60 4.25 14.98
N SER A 165 -11.82 5.21 14.07
CA SER A 165 -13.17 5.64 13.70
C SER A 165 -13.94 4.62 12.84
N LEU A 166 -13.23 3.70 12.17
CA LEU A 166 -13.84 2.72 11.27
C LEU A 166 -14.28 1.44 11.99
N GLU A 167 -13.69 1.15 13.15
CA GLU A 167 -13.97 -0.07 13.93
C GLU A 167 -13.45 0.09 15.37
N ASP A 168 -14.16 -0.49 16.34
CA ASP A 168 -13.72 -0.53 17.73
C ASP A 168 -12.69 -1.65 17.95
N PHE A 169 -11.42 -1.26 18.10
CA PHE A 169 -10.31 -2.19 18.35
C PHE A 169 -10.01 -2.44 19.82
N THR A 170 -10.76 -1.85 20.77
CA THR A 170 -10.45 -1.93 22.21
C THR A 170 -10.47 -3.35 22.76
N LYS A 171 -11.29 -4.23 22.17
CA LYS A 171 -11.42 -5.64 22.56
C LYS A 171 -10.31 -6.54 22.00
N MET A 172 -9.45 -6.04 21.11
CA MET A 172 -8.40 -6.85 20.46
C MET A 172 -7.11 -6.88 21.27
N LYS A 173 -6.77 -8.05 21.80
CA LYS A 173 -5.64 -8.24 22.74
C LYS A 173 -4.24 -8.21 22.09
N THR A 174 -4.12 -8.44 20.79
CA THR A 174 -2.80 -8.54 20.13
C THR A 174 -2.69 -7.66 18.90
N VAL A 175 -1.50 -7.10 18.67
CA VAL A 175 -1.19 -6.29 17.48
C VAL A 175 -1.44 -7.07 16.19
N GLY A 176 -1.12 -8.37 16.17
CA GLY A 176 -1.38 -9.23 15.00
C GLY A 176 -2.87 -9.38 14.69
N LYS A 177 -3.73 -9.53 15.71
CA LYS A 177 -5.19 -9.56 15.52
C LYS A 177 -5.73 -8.21 15.03
N LYS A 178 -5.28 -7.11 15.63
CA LYS A 178 -5.64 -5.73 15.21
C LYS A 178 -5.23 -5.48 13.76
N ALA A 179 -3.99 -5.78 13.38
CA ALA A 179 -3.50 -5.63 12.00
C ALA A 179 -4.29 -6.45 10.99
N LYS A 180 -4.66 -7.69 11.35
CA LYS A 180 -5.51 -8.54 10.50
C LYS A 180 -6.90 -7.92 10.32
N CYS A 181 -7.53 -7.38 11.35
CA CYS A 181 -8.84 -6.75 11.20
C CYS A 181 -8.77 -5.46 10.38
N ILE A 182 -7.77 -4.60 10.64
CA ILE A 182 -7.49 -3.40 9.83
C ILE A 182 -7.36 -3.77 8.35
N GLY A 183 -6.64 -4.84 8.01
CA GLY A 183 -6.48 -5.28 6.62
C GLY A 183 -7.80 -5.66 5.91
N LEU A 184 -8.87 -5.99 6.65
CA LEU A 184 -10.21 -6.21 6.08
C LEU A 184 -10.86 -4.91 5.63
N LEU A 185 -10.58 -3.78 6.29
CA LEU A 185 -11.08 -2.46 5.89
C LEU A 185 -10.60 -2.05 4.49
N PHE A 186 -9.42 -2.52 4.11
CA PHE A 186 -8.80 -2.25 2.80
C PHE A 186 -9.21 -3.24 1.71
N SER A 187 -10.01 -4.27 2.04
CA SER A 187 -10.51 -5.21 1.05
C SER A 187 -11.48 -4.53 0.07
N SER A 188 -11.35 -4.88 -1.21
CA SER A 188 -12.33 -4.44 -2.21
C SER A 188 -13.60 -5.26 -2.05
N ALA A 189 -14.67 -4.61 -1.61
CA ALA A 189 -16.00 -5.17 -1.52
C ALA A 189 -17.01 -4.15 -2.04
N LYS A 190 -18.00 -4.62 -2.79
CA LYS A 190 -19.14 -3.77 -3.18
C LYS A 190 -20.16 -3.81 -2.06
N THR A 191 -20.61 -2.65 -1.60
CA THR A 191 -21.74 -2.56 -0.67
C THR A 191 -22.97 -3.15 -1.34
N ALA A 192 -23.50 -4.25 -0.78
CA ALA A 192 -24.68 -4.91 -1.31
C ALA A 192 -25.97 -4.18 -0.90
N MET A 193 -26.06 -3.78 0.38
CA MET A 193 -27.17 -3.00 0.93
C MET A 193 -26.74 -2.35 2.25
N THR A 194 -27.44 -1.28 2.65
CA THR A 194 -27.33 -0.69 4.00
C THR A 194 -28.52 -1.18 4.82
N THR A 195 -28.24 -1.83 5.95
CA THR A 195 -29.26 -2.32 6.88
C THR A 195 -29.45 -1.33 8.04
N ASN A 196 -30.68 -1.21 8.55
CA ASN A 196 -30.92 -0.51 9.82
C ASN A 196 -30.31 -1.38 10.95
N PRO A 197 -29.50 -0.81 11.87
CA PRO A 197 -29.00 -1.50 13.06
C PRO A 197 -30.07 -2.28 13.84
N ASP A 198 -31.31 -1.79 13.91
CA ASP A 198 -32.42 -2.48 14.60
C ASP A 198 -32.81 -3.82 13.95
N ARG A 199 -32.28 -4.11 12.75
CA ARG A 199 -32.49 -5.36 12.01
C ARG A 199 -31.28 -6.29 12.07
N CYS A 200 -30.26 -5.94 12.85
CA CYS A 200 -29.07 -6.74 13.08
C CYS A 200 -29.06 -7.23 14.52
N GLU A 201 -28.72 -8.50 14.74
CA GLU A 201 -28.56 -9.09 16.06
C GLU A 201 -27.14 -9.69 16.16
N ASP A 202 -26.40 -9.31 17.20
CA ASP A 202 -25.12 -9.93 17.51
C ASP A 202 -25.39 -11.23 18.27
N ILE A 203 -25.15 -12.37 17.62
CA ILE A 203 -25.31 -13.69 18.21
C ILE A 203 -23.95 -14.14 18.77
N PRO A 204 -23.86 -14.60 20.03
CA PRO A 204 -22.62 -15.09 20.60
C PRO A 204 -22.14 -16.35 19.86
N ASP A 205 -20.83 -16.52 19.81
CA ASP A 205 -20.25 -17.72 19.23
C ASP A 205 -20.75 -18.98 19.96
N VAL A 206 -21.05 -20.04 19.19
CA VAL A 206 -21.35 -21.35 19.75
C VAL A 206 -20.04 -21.98 20.17
N GLU A 207 -19.87 -22.22 21.48
CA GLU A 207 -18.63 -22.76 22.05
C GLU A 207 -18.89 -23.95 23.01
N THR A 208 -17.91 -24.84 23.08
CA THR A 208 -17.70 -25.77 24.20
C THR A 208 -16.48 -25.32 25.00
N VAL A 209 -16.23 -25.93 26.16
CA VAL A 209 -15.13 -25.58 27.08
C VAL A 209 -13.77 -25.46 26.38
N ASP A 210 -13.53 -26.24 25.32
CA ASP A 210 -12.24 -26.31 24.62
C ASP A 210 -12.29 -25.87 23.14
N TYR A 211 -13.47 -25.44 22.62
CA TYR A 211 -13.61 -25.22 21.17
C TYR A 211 -14.73 -24.24 20.79
N ILE A 212 -14.42 -23.31 19.87
CA ILE A 212 -15.39 -22.35 19.31
C ILE A 212 -15.81 -22.81 17.91
N PHE A 213 -17.09 -23.13 17.72
CA PHE A 213 -17.63 -23.71 16.49
C PHE A 213 -17.96 -22.68 15.41
N THR A 214 -18.31 -21.45 15.80
CA THR A 214 -18.74 -20.39 14.86
C THR A 214 -17.72 -19.29 14.66
N MET A 215 -16.46 -19.50 15.06
CA MET A 215 -15.41 -18.48 14.96
C MET A 215 -15.27 -17.99 13.52
N GLY A 216 -15.77 -16.78 13.25
CA GLY A 216 -15.75 -16.14 11.93
C GLY A 216 -17.04 -16.23 11.12
N VAL A 217 -18.15 -16.68 11.73
CA VAL A 217 -19.50 -16.60 11.17
C VAL A 217 -20.20 -15.42 11.86
N ALA A 218 -20.63 -14.43 11.07
CA ALA A 218 -21.45 -13.29 11.48
C ALA A 218 -22.71 -13.27 10.61
#